data_AF-H1L0W5-F1
#
_entry.id   AF-H1L0W5-F1
#
_cell.length_a   1.000
_cell.length_b   1.000
_cell.length_c   1.000
_cell.angle_alpha   90.00
_cell.angle_beta   90.00
_cell.angle_gamma   90.00
#
_symmetry.space_group_name_H-M   'P 1'
#
loop_
_entity.id
_entity.type
_entity.pdbx_description
1 polymer ?
#
loop_
_entity_poly.entity_id
_entity_poly.type
_entity_poly.pdbx_seq_one_letter_code
_entity_poly.pdbx_strand_id
1 'polypeptide(L)'
;MDLNDMINIVFIIIYVGIIPWFVNWIILNKNNKTINFLKSFDYIETMVDTKTKIIISVVELVFVIGIILGYNYFHQFLNINKVIYLLFSSIVIFFVDYSLKIHLLSKTIQMQCNSR
;
A
#
# COMPACT_ATOMS: atom_id res chain seq x y z
N MET A 1 0.45 21.61 -17.67
CA MET A 1 0.27 20.65 -16.57
C MET A 1 0.35 21.48 -15.32
N ASP A 2 -0.76 21.57 -14.59
CA ASP A 2 -0.85 22.49 -13.47
C ASP A 2 -0.12 21.92 -12.24
N LEU A 3 0.27 22.78 -11.31
CA LEU A 3 0.98 22.38 -10.08
C LEU A 3 0.19 21.30 -9.30
N ASN A 4 -1.15 21.39 -9.33
CA ASN A 4 -2.04 20.40 -8.70
C ASN A 4 -1.97 19.03 -9.39
N ASP A 5 -1.85 19.00 -10.73
CA ASP A 5 -1.71 17.75 -11.49
C ASP A 5 -0.38 17.06 -11.15
N MET A 6 0.70 17.83 -11.03
CA MET A 6 2.01 17.28 -10.65
C MET A 6 2.00 16.69 -9.25
N ILE A 7 1.37 17.39 -8.30
CA ILE A 7 1.21 16.90 -6.92
C ILE A 7 0.42 15.59 -6.92
N ASN A 8 -0.70 15.52 -7.63
CA ASN A 8 -1.52 14.30 -7.69
C ASN A 8 -0.75 13.11 -8.26
N ILE A 9 -0.01 13.30 -9.36
CA ILE A 9 0.79 12.22 -9.95
C ILE A 9 1.88 11.74 -8.98
N VAL A 10 2.59 12.66 -8.31
CA VAL A 10 3.62 12.29 -7.33
C VAL A 10 3.01 11.45 -6.20
N PHE A 11 1.84 11.82 -5.69
CA PHE A 11 1.18 11.07 -4.64
C PHE A 11 0.66 9.71 -5.14
N ILE A 12 0.14 9.60 -6.37
CA ILE A 12 -0.22 8.30 -6.97
C ILE A 12 1.00 7.37 -7.04
N ILE A 13 2.16 7.89 -7.46
CA ILE A 13 3.41 7.10 -7.49
C ILE A 13 3.81 6.65 -6.07
N ILE A 14 3.65 7.51 -5.06
CA ILE A 14 3.89 7.14 -3.67
C ILE A 14 2.92 6.03 -3.23
N TYR A 15 1.63 6.14 -3.54
CA TYR A 15 0.61 5.18 -3.13
C TYR A 15 0.75 3.81 -3.78
N VAL A 16 1.02 3.75 -5.08
CA VAL A 16 1.06 2.51 -5.85
C VAL A 16 2.44 1.86 -5.83
N GLY A 17 3.50 2.67 -5.74
CA GLY A 17 4.88 2.17 -5.79
C GLY A 17 5.55 2.11 -4.42
N ILE A 18 5.68 3.27 -3.77
CA ILE A 18 6.56 3.42 -2.60
C ILE A 18 5.96 2.77 -1.36
N ILE A 19 4.66 2.94 -1.09
CA ILE A 19 4.02 2.37 0.10
C ILE A 19 4.04 0.84 0.07
N PRO A 20 3.56 0.15 -0.99
CA PRO A 20 3.57 -1.30 -1.03
C PRO A 20 4.97 -1.89 -0.90
N TRP A 21 5.96 -1.24 -1.52
CA TRP A 21 7.36 -1.58 -1.40
C TRP A 21 7.87 -1.47 0.04
N PHE A 22 7.63 -0.32 0.69
CA PHE A 22 8.12 -0.05 2.03
C PHE A 22 7.48 -0.97 3.07
N VAL A 23 6.18 -1.27 2.91
CA VAL A 23 5.46 -2.27 3.71
C VAL A 23 6.13 -3.64 3.58
N ASN A 24 6.38 -4.09 2.34
CA ASN A 24 7.03 -5.38 2.11
C ASN A 24 8.43 -5.42 2.74
N TRP A 25 9.20 -4.34 2.59
CA TRP A 25 10.53 -4.22 3.18
C TRP A 25 10.49 -4.34 4.71
N ILE A 26 9.57 -3.65 5.40
CA ILE A 26 9.42 -3.73 6.86
C ILE A 26 9.11 -5.17 7.29
N ILE A 27 8.14 -5.81 6.64
CA ILE A 27 7.73 -7.18 6.97
C ILE A 27 8.90 -8.16 6.80
N LEU A 28 9.68 -8.00 5.74
CA LEU A 28 10.82 -8.87 5.41
C LEU A 28 12.02 -8.65 6.33
N ASN A 29 12.33 -7.39 6.64
CA ASN A 29 13.41 -7.05 7.56
C ASN A 29 13.10 -7.53 8.98
N LYS A 30 11.83 -7.48 9.40
CA LYS A 30 11.36 -8.04 10.68
C LYS A 30 11.53 -9.57 10.75
N ASN A 31 11.52 -10.26 9.60
CA ASN A 31 11.69 -11.71 9.48
C ASN A 31 13.15 -12.14 9.18
N ASN A 32 14.14 -11.29 9.52
CA ASN A 32 15.57 -11.63 9.59
C ASN A 32 16.28 -11.89 8.23
N LYS A 33 15.73 -11.40 7.11
CA LYS A 33 16.41 -11.46 5.82
C LYS A 33 16.73 -10.03 5.35
N THR A 34 18.01 -9.69 5.24
CA THR A 34 18.49 -8.50 4.52
C THR A 34 18.17 -8.68 3.04
N ILE A 35 17.05 -8.11 2.60
CA ILE A 35 16.51 -8.34 1.27
C ILE A 35 16.70 -7.10 0.38
N ASN A 36 17.31 -7.31 -0.78
CA ASN A 36 17.43 -6.31 -1.85
C ASN A 36 16.05 -5.84 -2.36
N PHE A 37 15.96 -4.58 -2.78
CA PHE A 37 14.77 -3.90 -3.30
C PHE A 37 13.85 -4.79 -4.16
N LEU A 38 14.40 -5.46 -5.19
CA LEU A 38 13.64 -6.33 -6.10
C LEU A 38 13.01 -7.55 -5.41
N LYS A 39 13.74 -8.19 -4.49
CA LYS A 39 13.24 -9.37 -3.76
C LYS A 39 12.14 -9.00 -2.75
N SER A 40 12.02 -7.72 -2.37
CA SER A 40 10.93 -7.28 -1.49
C SER A 40 9.59 -7.20 -2.20
N PHE A 41 9.56 -6.97 -3.52
CA PHE A 41 8.35 -7.11 -4.32
C PHE A 41 7.94 -8.59 -4.44
N ASP A 42 8.89 -9.45 -4.78
CA ASP A 42 8.62 -10.86 -5.11
C ASP A 42 8.23 -11.73 -3.90
N TYR A 43 8.76 -11.49 -2.70
CA TYR A 43 8.65 -12.49 -1.63
C TYR A 43 7.24 -12.66 -1.05
N ILE A 44 6.50 -11.56 -0.89
CA ILE A 44 5.10 -11.63 -0.43
C ILE A 44 4.20 -12.06 -1.59
N GLU A 45 4.49 -11.60 -2.81
CA GLU A 45 3.76 -12.03 -3.99
C GLU A 45 3.92 -13.53 -4.27
N THR A 46 5.08 -14.14 -4.02
CA THR A 46 5.27 -15.58 -4.28
C THR A 46 4.60 -16.48 -3.23
N MET A 47 4.31 -15.97 -2.02
CA MET A 47 3.64 -16.74 -0.95
C MET A 47 2.12 -16.56 -0.90
N VAL A 48 1.56 -15.60 -1.66
CA VAL A 48 0.13 -15.27 -1.62
C VAL A 48 -0.55 -15.76 -2.89
N ASP A 49 -1.64 -16.52 -2.72
CA ASP A 49 -2.43 -17.08 -3.83
C ASP A 49 -2.95 -15.98 -4.77
N THR A 50 -3.08 -16.29 -6.06
CA THR A 50 -3.45 -15.33 -7.11
C THR A 50 -4.78 -14.62 -6.80
N LYS A 51 -5.75 -15.35 -6.22
CA LYS A 51 -7.04 -14.78 -5.79
C LYS A 51 -6.86 -13.70 -4.73
N THR A 52 -5.98 -13.94 -3.76
CA THR A 52 -5.72 -13.00 -2.67
C THR A 52 -4.97 -11.77 -3.16
N LYS A 53 -4.05 -11.92 -4.13
CA LYS A 53 -3.40 -10.77 -4.78
C LYS A 53 -4.41 -9.84 -5.44
N ILE A 54 -5.36 -10.41 -6.19
CA ILE A 54 -6.42 -9.64 -6.84
C ILE A 54 -7.24 -8.88 -5.80
N ILE A 55 -7.58 -9.51 -4.66
CA ILE A 55 -8.30 -8.83 -3.58
C ILE A 55 -7.49 -7.65 -3.02
N ILE A 56 -6.20 -7.84 -2.76
CA ILE A 56 -5.33 -6.76 -2.27
C ILE A 56 -5.28 -5.61 -3.29
N SER A 57 -5.03 -5.91 -4.57
CA SER A 57 -4.97 -4.89 -5.62
C SER A 57 -6.31 -4.15 -5.80
N VAL A 58 -7.45 -4.84 -5.65
CA VAL A 58 -8.77 -4.20 -5.69
C VAL A 58 -8.96 -3.27 -4.50
N VAL A 59 -8.56 -3.69 -3.29
CA VAL A 59 -8.64 -2.86 -2.09
C VAL A 59 -7.75 -1.62 -2.23
N GLU A 60 -6.49 -1.79 -2.66
CA GLU A 60 -5.58 -0.67 -2.95
C GLU A 60 -6.18 0.31 -3.97
N LEU A 61 -6.78 -0.22 -5.05
CA LEU A 61 -7.42 0.60 -6.08
C LEU A 61 -8.61 1.41 -5.53
N VAL A 62 -9.44 0.81 -4.67
CA VAL A 62 -10.55 1.53 -3.99
C VAL A 62 -9.99 2.66 -3.10
N PHE A 63 -8.90 2.44 -2.39
CA PHE A 63 -8.26 3.48 -1.59
C PHE A 63 -7.72 4.62 -2.46
N VAL A 64 -7.04 4.30 -3.57
CA VAL A 64 -6.54 5.31 -4.51
C VAL A 64 -7.69 6.15 -5.09
N ILE A 65 -8.80 5.52 -5.51
CA ILE A 65 -9.99 6.23 -5.97
C ILE A 65 -10.56 7.13 -4.87
N GLY A 66 -10.66 6.61 -3.63
CA GLY A 66 -11.16 7.37 -2.48
C GLY A 66 -10.35 8.63 -2.21
N ILE A 67 -9.02 8.56 -2.30
CA ILE A 67 -8.13 9.71 -2.14
C ILE A 67 -8.32 10.73 -3.25
N ILE A 68 -8.43 10.28 -4.50
CA ILE A 68 -8.65 11.18 -5.64
C ILE A 68 -9.98 11.93 -5.47
N LEU A 69 -11.05 11.22 -5.09
CA LEU A 69 -12.36 11.83 -4.84
C LEU A 69 -12.33 12.80 -3.65
N GLY A 70 -11.67 12.43 -2.55
CA GLY A 70 -11.50 13.30 -1.40
C GLY A 70 -10.70 14.56 -1.74
N TYR A 71 -9.59 14.43 -2.47
CA TYR A 71 -8.78 15.55 -2.93
C TYR A 71 -9.60 16.53 -3.79
N ASN A 72 -10.43 16.00 -4.70
CA ASN A 72 -11.32 16.82 -5.54
C ASN A 72 -12.43 17.49 -4.73
N TYR A 73 -12.94 16.86 -3.66
CA TYR A 73 -13.92 17.47 -2.76
C TYR A 73 -13.33 18.66 -1.98
N PHE A 74 -12.04 18.60 -1.61
CA PHE A 74 -11.35 19.69 -0.92
C PHE A 74 -10.97 20.87 -1.84
N HIS A 75 -11.49 20.96 -3.07
CA HIS A 75 -11.16 22.04 -4.00
C HIS A 75 -11.41 23.45 -3.45
N GLN A 76 -12.35 23.60 -2.50
CA GLN A 76 -12.72 24.87 -1.87
C GLN A 76 -11.82 25.29 -0.69
N PHE A 77 -10.97 24.39 -0.18
CA PHE A 77 -10.12 24.67 0.99
C PHE A 77 -8.70 25.11 0.59
N LEU A 78 -8.02 25.84 1.49
CA LEU A 78 -6.63 26.27 1.33
C LEU A 78 -5.71 25.09 0.96
N ASN A 79 -4.72 25.34 0.09
CA ASN A 79 -3.78 24.32 -0.40
C ASN A 79 -3.09 23.51 0.71
N ILE A 80 -2.86 24.09 1.88
CA ILE A 80 -2.30 23.40 3.06
C ILE A 80 -3.17 22.22 3.52
N ASN A 81 -4.50 22.38 3.51
CA ASN A 81 -5.41 21.31 3.95
C ASN A 81 -5.38 20.12 2.98
N LYS A 82 -5.19 20.37 1.68
CA LYS A 82 -5.05 19.33 0.66
C LYS A 82 -3.79 18.50 0.89
N VAL A 83 -2.66 19.17 1.20
CA VAL A 83 -1.40 18.48 1.50
C VAL A 83 -1.51 17.64 2.77
N ILE A 84 -2.13 18.18 3.83
CA ILE A 84 -2.37 17.44 5.07
C ILE A 84 -3.27 16.22 4.82
N TYR A 85 -4.34 16.38 4.04
CA TYR A 85 -5.22 15.29 3.66
C TYR A 85 -4.47 14.16 2.93
N LEU A 86 -3.63 14.51 1.95
CA LEU A 86 -2.82 13.55 1.22
C LEU A 86 -1.83 12.82 2.14
N LEU A 87 -1.13 13.55 3.02
CA LEU A 87 -0.22 12.95 4.01
C LEU A 87 -0.94 11.98 4.95
N PHE A 88 -2.09 12.38 5.49
CA PHE A 88 -2.88 11.53 6.39
C PHE A 88 -3.38 10.28 5.67
N SER A 89 -3.83 10.44 4.42
CA SER A 89 -4.28 9.32 3.59
C SER A 89 -3.15 8.33 3.29
N SER A 90 -1.91 8.81 3.10
CA SER A 90 -0.71 7.96 2.97
C SER A 90 -0.44 7.13 4.20
N ILE A 91 -0.60 7.72 5.39
CA ILE A 91 -0.44 6.98 6.64
C ILE A 91 -1.51 5.88 6.73
N VAL A 92 -2.77 6.20 6.43
CA VAL A 92 -3.87 5.22 6.48
C VAL A 92 -3.63 4.06 5.51
N ILE A 93 -3.29 4.34 4.24
CA ILE A 93 -3.00 3.28 3.25
C ILE A 93 -1.86 2.41 3.72
N PHE A 94 -0.77 3.01 4.23
CA PHE A 94 0.36 2.26 4.76
C PHE A 94 -0.06 1.28 5.86
N PHE A 95 -0.85 1.73 6.83
CA PHE A 95 -1.33 0.86 7.90
C PHE A 95 -2.23 -0.27 7.40
N VAL A 96 -3.17 0.05 6.50
CA VAL A 96 -4.10 -0.95 5.95
C VAL A 96 -3.35 -2.00 5.14
N ASP A 97 -2.45 -1.60 4.26
CA ASP A 97 -1.64 -2.52 3.46
C ASP A 97 -0.75 -3.41 4.33
N TYR A 98 -0.08 -2.81 5.32
CA TYR A 98 0.73 -3.56 6.28
C TYR A 98 -0.09 -4.57 7.08
N SER A 99 -1.24 -4.17 7.61
CA SER A 99 -2.14 -5.05 8.36
C SER A 99 -2.68 -6.20 7.50
N LEU A 100 -3.10 -5.91 6.26
CA LEU A 100 -3.56 -6.93 5.32
C LEU A 100 -2.47 -7.96 5.03
N LYS A 101 -1.27 -7.50 4.66
CA LYS A 101 -0.16 -8.39 4.31
C LYS A 101 0.28 -9.26 5.48
N ILE A 102 0.38 -8.70 6.69
CA ILE A 102 0.69 -9.49 7.90
C ILE A 102 -0.40 -10.51 8.21
N HIS A 103 -1.68 -10.11 8.14
CA HIS A 103 -2.78 -11.03 8.42
C HIS A 103 -2.79 -12.19 7.43
N LEU A 104 -2.55 -11.92 6.15
CA LEU A 104 -2.47 -12.94 5.11
C LEU A 104 -1.26 -13.87 5.29
N LEU A 105 -0.08 -13.32 5.59
CA LEU A 105 1.12 -14.11 5.90
C LEU A 105 0.90 -15.05 7.09
N SER A 106 0.29 -14.55 8.17
CA SER A 106 -0.05 -15.34 9.35
C SER A 106 -0.98 -16.50 9.01
N LYS A 107 -1.99 -16.25 8.17
CA LYS A 107 -2.96 -17.28 7.75
C LYS A 107 -2.30 -18.35 6.86
N THR A 108 -1.41 -17.95 5.95
CA THR A 108 -0.68 -18.89 5.09
C THR A 108 0.23 -19.81 5.90
N ILE A 109 0.95 -19.28 6.90
CA ILE A 109 1.80 -20.09 7.79
C ILE A 109 0.95 -21.09 8.59
N GLN A 110 -0.21 -20.68 9.12
CA GLN A 110 -1.12 -21.58 9.83
C GLN A 110 -1.63 -22.73 8.94
N MET A 111 -1.98 -22.47 7.68
CA MET A 111 -2.44 -23.52 6.76
C MET A 111 -1.34 -24.55 6.45
N GLN A 112 -0.08 -24.12 6.32
CA GLN A 112 1.05 -25.03 6.12
C GLN A 112 1.37 -25.90 7.34
N CYS A 113 1.10 -25.40 8.56
CA CYS A 113 1.24 -26.19 9.77
C CYS A 113 0.10 -27.19 9.98
N ASN A 114 -1.13 -26.88 9.55
CA ASN A 114 -2.28 -27.78 9.67
C ASN A 114 -2.35 -28.87 8.58
N SER A 115 -1.51 -28.79 7.55
CA SER A 115 -1.45 -29.79 6.47
C SER A 115 -0.32 -30.82 6.64
N ARG A 116 0.36 -30.83 7.79
CA ARG A 116 1.33 -31.86 8.19
C ARG A 116 0.76 -32.70 9.32
#